data_AF-A0AAW8HPR7-F1
#
_entry.id   AF-A0AAW8HPR7-F1
#
_cell.length_a   1.000
_cell.length_b   1.000
_cell.length_c   1.000
_cell.angle_alpha   90.00
_cell.angle_beta   90.00
_cell.angle_gamma   90.00
#
_symmetry.space_group_name_H-M   'P 1'
#
loop_
_entity.id
_entity.type
_entity.pdbx_description
1 polymer ?
#
loop_
_entity_poly.entity_id
_entity_poly.type
_entity_poly.pdbx_seq_one_letter_code
_entity_poly.pdbx_strand_id
1 'polypeptide(L)'
;MIDKILERFEKDDYHSWEFINRLSENGWVPPISFDCYEYFQCSSNELSDEEFDQGLMDFFEENLENVFLKIINLEEYHNPFIHKMLQEVVQAYKQELYQICIPSLFAILERYLADLSNDGDLNKVRYGAGLGKKIWVETDHSDKYIESCQEIPGRFIHSCYLIKSFIDKYFTSINFEDFDSLNRHAFAHGRQRYFGTRLDTIKLIFIITNIINMYHEIEFITVEVKD
;
A
#
# COMPACT_ATOMS: atom_id res chain seq x y z
N MET A 1 -8.46 -15.29 27.89
CA MET A 1 -7.99 -14.13 27.09
C MET A 1 -6.92 -14.61 26.11
N ILE A 2 -5.88 -15.28 26.60
CA ILE A 2 -4.87 -16.00 25.80
C ILE A 2 -5.51 -17.08 24.89
N ASP A 3 -6.48 -17.86 25.38
CA ASP A 3 -7.14 -18.89 24.56
C ASP A 3 -7.98 -18.31 23.40
N LYS A 4 -8.54 -17.10 23.57
CA LYS A 4 -9.27 -16.38 22.49
C LYS A 4 -8.33 -15.81 21.44
N ILE A 5 -7.09 -15.47 21.81
CA ILE A 5 -6.05 -14.98 20.91
C ILE A 5 -5.49 -16.16 20.10
N LEU A 6 -5.25 -17.30 20.75
CA LEU A 6 -4.78 -18.52 20.10
C LEU A 6 -5.85 -19.14 19.17
N GLU A 7 -7.14 -19.15 19.54
CA GLU A 7 -8.24 -19.52 18.61
C GLU A 7 -8.39 -18.55 17.43
N ARG A 8 -7.92 -17.30 17.57
CA ARG A 8 -7.94 -16.28 16.51
C ARG A 8 -6.82 -16.51 15.49
N PHE A 9 -5.62 -16.82 15.97
CA PHE A 9 -4.46 -17.14 15.12
C PHE A 9 -4.67 -18.41 14.28
N GLU A 10 -5.43 -19.40 14.77
CA GLU A 10 -5.81 -20.58 13.98
C GLU A 10 -6.92 -20.31 12.93
N LYS A 11 -7.53 -19.13 12.94
CA LYS A 11 -8.64 -18.69 12.06
C LYS A 11 -8.37 -17.37 11.34
N ASP A 12 -7.11 -16.98 11.21
CA ASP A 12 -6.73 -15.64 10.73
C ASP A 12 -6.94 -15.50 9.21
N ASP A 13 -8.18 -15.21 8.82
CA ASP A 13 -8.61 -15.02 7.43
C ASP A 13 -7.98 -13.80 6.78
N TYR A 14 -7.39 -12.89 7.56
CA TYR A 14 -6.66 -11.70 7.11
C TYR A 14 -5.33 -11.99 6.42
N HIS A 15 -4.90 -13.25 6.39
CA HIS A 15 -3.77 -13.70 5.57
C HIS A 15 -4.19 -14.56 4.37
N SER A 16 -5.49 -14.79 4.19
CA SER A 16 -6.03 -15.56 3.08
C SER A 16 -5.95 -14.79 1.75
N TRP A 17 -5.86 -15.52 0.64
CA TRP A 17 -5.96 -14.92 -0.69
C TRP A 17 -7.29 -14.23 -0.96
N GLU A 18 -8.38 -14.65 -0.31
CA GLU A 18 -9.67 -13.97 -0.38
C GLU A 18 -9.54 -12.54 0.16
N PHE A 19 -8.94 -12.39 1.33
CA PHE A 19 -8.68 -11.09 1.92
C PHE A 19 -7.68 -10.25 1.11
N ILE A 20 -6.60 -10.85 0.62
CA ILE A 20 -5.62 -10.16 -0.24
C ILE A 20 -6.27 -9.66 -1.54
N ASN A 21 -7.16 -10.44 -2.14
CA ASN A 21 -7.91 -10.01 -3.33
C ASN A 21 -8.85 -8.85 -3.00
N ARG A 22 -9.52 -8.87 -1.85
CA ARG A 22 -10.37 -7.77 -1.40
C ARG A 22 -9.59 -6.46 -1.20
N LEU A 23 -8.39 -6.53 -0.61
CA LEU A 23 -7.47 -5.40 -0.50
C LEU A 23 -7.14 -4.83 -1.90
N SER A 24 -6.77 -5.71 -2.83
CA SER A 24 -6.44 -5.36 -4.22
C SER A 24 -7.59 -4.66 -4.93
N GLU A 25 -8.80 -5.21 -4.85
CA GLU A 25 -10.01 -4.65 -5.47
C GLU A 25 -10.31 -3.23 -4.98
N ASN A 26 -10.10 -2.99 -3.68
CA ASN A 26 -10.30 -1.69 -3.03
C ASN A 26 -9.09 -0.75 -3.13
N GLY A 27 -7.97 -1.20 -3.71
CA GLY A 27 -6.77 -0.38 -3.93
C GLY A 27 -5.92 -0.15 -2.68
N TRP A 28 -6.00 -1.06 -1.70
CA TRP A 28 -5.20 -1.02 -0.49
C TRP A 28 -3.91 -1.83 -0.62
N VAL A 29 -2.81 -1.28 -0.09
CA VAL A 29 -1.51 -1.93 -0.05
C VAL A 29 -0.85 -1.67 1.32
N PRO A 30 -1.36 -2.26 2.41
CA PRO A 30 -0.84 -2.01 3.76
C PRO A 30 0.60 -2.53 3.92
N PRO A 31 1.44 -1.90 4.76
CA PRO A 31 2.81 -2.35 4.98
C PRO A 31 2.94 -3.78 5.52
N ILE A 32 3.91 -4.53 4.99
CA ILE A 32 4.08 -5.97 5.25
C ILE A 32 4.38 -6.33 6.71
N SER A 33 5.06 -5.43 7.42
CA SER A 33 5.41 -5.58 8.84
C SER A 33 4.27 -5.21 9.78
N PHE A 34 3.16 -4.67 9.26
CA PHE A 34 2.05 -4.24 10.09
C PHE A 34 1.01 -5.34 10.20
N ASP A 35 0.68 -5.66 11.44
CA ASP A 35 -0.54 -6.37 11.74
C ASP A 35 -1.67 -5.35 11.96
N CYS A 36 -2.05 -4.66 10.88
CA CYS A 36 -3.25 -3.81 10.92
C CYS A 36 -4.52 -4.65 11.07
N TYR A 37 -4.41 -5.98 11.04
CA TYR A 37 -5.52 -6.91 11.10
C TYR A 37 -6.00 -7.14 12.54
N GLU A 38 -5.12 -6.97 13.53
CA GLU A 38 -5.50 -6.95 14.94
C GLU A 38 -6.51 -5.83 15.29
N TYR A 39 -6.59 -4.77 14.49
CA TYR A 39 -7.56 -3.67 14.67
C TYR A 39 -8.99 -4.05 14.28
N PHE A 40 -9.15 -4.98 13.35
CA PHE A 40 -10.48 -5.48 13.02
C PHE A 40 -10.87 -6.49 14.09
N GLN A 41 -11.93 -6.21 14.87
CA GLN A 41 -12.37 -7.04 16.00
C GLN A 41 -13.29 -8.22 15.60
N CYS A 42 -13.41 -8.50 14.31
CA CYS A 42 -14.29 -9.50 13.70
C CYS A 42 -13.57 -10.28 12.59
N SER A 43 -14.23 -11.24 11.94
CA SER A 43 -13.71 -11.85 10.72
C SER A 43 -13.82 -10.88 9.55
N SER A 44 -12.89 -10.97 8.60
CA SER A 44 -12.89 -10.09 7.42
C SER A 44 -14.20 -10.22 6.62
N ASN A 45 -14.80 -11.41 6.59
CA ASN A 45 -16.05 -11.70 5.89
C ASN A 45 -17.29 -11.05 6.52
N GLU A 46 -17.17 -10.51 7.73
CA GLU A 46 -18.25 -9.84 8.45
C GLU A 46 -18.28 -8.33 8.22
N LEU A 47 -17.23 -7.75 7.62
CA LEU A 47 -17.10 -6.31 7.37
C LEU A 47 -17.65 -5.94 5.99
N SER A 48 -18.42 -4.85 5.89
CA SER A 48 -18.66 -4.18 4.59
C SER A 48 -17.38 -3.52 4.06
N ASP A 49 -17.33 -3.20 2.77
CA ASP A 49 -16.17 -2.50 2.20
C ASP A 49 -15.99 -1.10 2.80
N GLU A 50 -17.08 -0.41 3.16
CA GLU A 50 -17.02 0.88 3.85
C GLU A 50 -16.48 0.74 5.29
N GLU A 51 -16.93 -0.26 6.04
CA GLU A 51 -16.42 -0.53 7.39
C GLU A 51 -14.93 -0.89 7.36
N PHE A 52 -14.53 -1.62 6.32
CA PHE A 52 -13.16 -2.00 6.08
C PHE A 52 -12.26 -0.79 5.75
N ASP A 53 -12.67 0.05 4.78
CA ASP A 53 -11.96 1.28 4.44
C ASP A 53 -11.82 2.19 5.67
N GLN A 54 -12.89 2.32 6.46
CA GLN A 54 -12.86 3.12 7.69
C GLN A 54 -11.88 2.56 8.71
N GLY A 55 -11.86 1.24 8.95
CA GLY A 55 -10.93 0.64 9.91
C GLY A 55 -9.46 0.81 9.52
N LEU A 56 -9.11 0.71 8.24
CA LEU A 56 -7.73 1.00 7.78
C LEU A 56 -7.38 2.49 7.92
N MET A 57 -8.34 3.39 7.68
CA MET A 57 -8.12 4.82 7.92
C MET A 57 -7.94 5.13 9.40
N ASP A 58 -8.72 4.52 10.29
CA ASP A 58 -8.60 4.72 11.74
C ASP A 58 -7.26 4.17 12.25
N PHE A 59 -6.86 2.98 11.78
CA PHE A 59 -5.53 2.44 12.03
C PHE A 59 -4.43 3.43 11.62
N PHE A 60 -4.55 4.03 10.42
CA PHE A 60 -3.58 5.02 9.96
C PHE A 60 -3.50 6.22 10.89
N GLU A 61 -4.64 6.84 11.27
CA GLU A 61 -4.63 8.04 12.10
C GLU A 61 -4.04 7.79 13.49
N GLU A 62 -4.44 6.68 14.12
CA GLU A 62 -3.98 6.33 15.46
C GLU A 62 -2.49 6.00 15.50
N ASN A 63 -1.94 5.51 14.38
CA ASN A 63 -0.57 5.03 14.30
C ASN A 63 0.35 5.92 13.45
N LEU A 64 -0.15 7.03 12.89
CA LEU A 64 0.61 7.92 11.99
C LEU A 64 1.97 8.29 12.59
N GLU A 65 1.98 8.80 13.82
CA GLU A 65 3.20 9.28 14.46
C GLU A 65 4.11 8.15 14.97
N ASN A 66 3.52 7.05 15.42
CA ASN A 66 4.26 5.98 16.09
C ASN A 66 4.82 4.94 15.14
N VAL A 67 4.24 4.81 13.95
CA VAL A 67 4.49 3.69 13.05
C VAL A 67 4.87 4.23 11.66
N PHE A 68 4.02 5.04 11.04
CA PHE A 68 4.29 5.54 9.68
C PHE A 68 5.45 6.53 9.65
N LEU A 69 5.55 7.45 10.62
CA LEU A 69 6.70 8.35 10.72
C LEU A 69 8.01 7.59 10.94
N LYS A 70 8.01 6.51 11.73
CA LYS A 70 9.21 5.70 11.94
C LYS A 70 9.71 5.09 10.64
N ILE A 71 8.80 4.59 9.79
CA ILE A 71 9.16 4.02 8.48
C ILE A 71 9.74 5.08 7.55
N ILE A 72 9.05 6.21 7.36
CA ILE A 72 9.56 7.23 6.42
C ILE A 72 10.84 7.91 6.92
N ASN A 73 11.11 7.87 8.23
CA ASN A 73 12.36 8.39 8.81
C ASN A 73 13.57 7.52 8.48
N LEU A 74 13.39 6.25 8.09
CA LEU A 74 14.50 5.44 7.57
C LEU A 74 15.16 6.10 6.36
N GLU A 75 14.37 6.82 5.56
CA GLU A 75 14.85 7.51 4.35
C GLU A 75 15.73 8.73 4.64
N GLU A 76 15.83 9.20 5.89
CA GLU A 76 16.69 10.32 6.25
C GLU A 76 18.14 10.09 5.78
N TYR A 77 18.62 8.85 5.89
CA TYR A 77 19.98 8.46 5.51
C TYR A 77 20.06 7.95 4.07
N HIS A 78 19.05 7.23 3.59
CA HIS A 78 19.08 6.56 2.29
C HIS A 78 18.68 7.47 1.13
N ASN A 79 17.69 8.35 1.35
CA ASN A 79 17.22 9.28 0.35
C ASN A 79 16.68 10.58 0.99
N PRO A 80 17.59 11.50 1.40
CA PRO A 80 17.20 12.72 2.12
C PRO A 80 16.20 13.60 1.36
N PHE A 81 16.22 13.56 0.02
CA PHE A 81 15.27 14.29 -0.81
C PHE A 81 13.85 13.73 -0.65
N ILE A 82 13.69 12.41 -0.79
CA ILE A 82 12.38 11.76 -0.60
C ILE A 82 11.91 11.88 0.84
N HIS A 83 12.82 11.75 1.81
CA HIS A 83 12.51 11.97 3.22
C HIS A 83 11.91 13.37 3.46
N LYS A 84 12.55 14.42 2.94
CA LYS A 84 12.05 15.79 3.05
C LYS A 84 10.67 15.96 2.41
N MET A 85 10.48 15.38 1.23
CA MET A 85 9.21 15.44 0.50
C MET A 85 8.09 14.71 1.26
N LEU A 86 8.38 13.55 1.88
CA LEU A 86 7.44 12.82 2.73
C LEU A 86 7.06 13.62 3.98
N GLN A 87 8.01 14.32 4.62
CA GLN A 87 7.69 15.21 5.75
C GLN A 87 6.75 16.35 5.34
N GLU A 88 6.97 16.96 4.18
CA GLU A 88 6.10 18.02 3.65
C GLU A 88 4.71 17.48 3.30
N VAL A 89 4.63 16.27 2.74
CA VAL A 89 3.35 15.57 2.52
C VAL A 89 2.61 15.34 3.82
N VAL A 90 3.27 14.87 4.88
CA VAL A 90 2.61 14.67 6.19
C VAL A 90 2.09 16.00 6.76
N GLN A 91 2.85 17.10 6.60
CA GLN A 91 2.39 18.43 7.02
C GLN A 91 1.18 18.92 6.21
N ALA A 92 1.16 18.66 4.90
CA ALA A 92 0.03 18.99 4.04
C ALA A 92 -1.19 18.12 4.36
N TYR A 93 -0.98 16.83 4.64
CA TYR A 93 -2.01 15.89 5.06
C TYR A 93 -2.72 16.36 6.34
N LYS A 94 -1.94 16.73 7.37
CA LYS A 94 -2.47 17.27 8.64
C LYS A 94 -3.25 18.58 8.48
N GLN A 95 -3.07 19.27 7.35
CA GLN A 95 -3.81 20.49 6.97
C GLN A 95 -4.94 20.21 5.97
N GLU A 96 -5.26 18.95 5.71
CA GLU A 96 -6.30 18.51 4.76
C GLU A 96 -6.04 18.95 3.31
N LEU A 97 -4.76 19.20 2.95
CA LEU A 97 -4.35 19.64 1.62
C LEU A 97 -4.09 18.44 0.68
N TYR A 98 -5.09 17.58 0.52
CA TYR A 98 -4.97 16.31 -0.21
C TYR A 98 -4.57 16.49 -1.68
N GLN A 99 -5.05 17.56 -2.33
CA GLN A 99 -4.70 17.86 -3.73
C GLN A 99 -3.22 18.21 -3.93
N ILE A 100 -2.51 18.58 -2.87
CA ILE A 100 -1.05 18.78 -2.90
C ILE A 100 -0.34 17.48 -2.56
N CYS A 101 -0.91 16.68 -1.66
CA CYS A 101 -0.35 15.39 -1.25
C CYS A 101 -0.27 14.42 -2.43
N ILE A 102 -1.35 14.23 -3.18
CA ILE A 102 -1.46 13.20 -4.23
C ILE A 102 -0.37 13.30 -5.31
N PRO A 103 -0.17 14.44 -6.01
CA PRO A 103 0.88 14.50 -7.03
C PRO A 103 2.27 14.29 -6.45
N SER A 104 2.50 14.74 -5.21
CA SER A 104 3.76 14.54 -4.50
C SER A 104 4.00 13.06 -4.18
N LEU A 105 2.98 12.37 -3.67
CA LEU A 105 3.00 10.95 -3.36
C LEU A 105 3.17 10.09 -4.61
N PHE A 106 2.52 10.43 -5.74
CA PHE A 106 2.76 9.71 -7.00
C PHE A 106 4.21 9.84 -7.46
N ALA A 107 4.83 11.02 -7.35
CA ALA A 107 6.23 11.20 -7.71
C ALA A 107 7.17 10.37 -6.81
N ILE A 108 6.90 10.34 -5.50
CA ILE A 108 7.64 9.50 -4.54
C ILE A 108 7.46 8.01 -4.88
N LEU A 109 6.22 7.58 -5.11
CA LEU A 109 5.90 6.19 -5.45
C LEU A 109 6.63 5.75 -6.72
N GLU A 110 6.69 6.58 -7.77
CA GLU A 110 7.43 6.24 -8.99
C GLU A 110 8.90 5.98 -8.75
N ARG A 111 9.53 6.76 -7.87
CA ARG A 111 10.93 6.52 -7.51
C ARG A 111 11.10 5.12 -6.92
N TYR A 112 10.28 4.76 -5.95
CA TYR A 112 10.33 3.44 -5.32
C TYR A 112 9.94 2.30 -6.27
N LEU A 113 9.00 2.54 -7.18
CA LEU A 113 8.64 1.55 -8.20
C LEU A 113 9.78 1.32 -9.20
N ALA A 114 10.55 2.35 -9.57
CA ALA A 114 11.73 2.19 -10.40
C ALA A 114 12.81 1.37 -9.68
N ASP A 115 13.04 1.65 -8.40
CA ASP A 115 13.95 0.87 -7.57
C ASP A 115 13.47 -0.60 -7.48
N LEU A 116 12.18 -0.83 -7.20
CA LEU A 116 11.62 -2.17 -6.91
C LEU A 116 11.45 -3.03 -8.15
N SER A 117 10.95 -2.44 -9.23
CA SER A 117 10.58 -3.16 -10.45
C SER A 117 11.73 -3.28 -11.44
N ASN A 118 12.63 -2.30 -11.46
CA ASN A 118 13.64 -2.13 -12.51
C ASN A 118 15.07 -2.04 -11.95
N ASP A 119 15.28 -2.47 -10.71
CA ASP A 119 16.58 -2.50 -10.03
C ASP A 119 17.28 -1.12 -10.05
N GLY A 120 16.49 -0.06 -9.90
CA GLY A 120 16.96 1.34 -9.85
C GLY A 120 17.14 2.03 -11.20
N ASP A 121 16.79 1.37 -12.31
CA ASP A 121 16.83 1.99 -13.64
C ASP A 121 15.66 2.95 -13.83
N LEU A 122 15.92 4.24 -13.54
CA LEU A 122 14.95 5.34 -13.64
C LEU A 122 14.45 5.59 -15.07
N ASN A 123 15.10 5.06 -16.10
CA ASN A 123 14.65 5.21 -17.50
C ASN A 123 13.58 4.17 -17.87
N LYS A 124 13.39 3.13 -17.06
CA LYS A 124 12.36 2.11 -17.28
C LYS A 124 11.11 2.46 -16.50
N VAL A 125 10.01 2.65 -17.23
CA VAL A 125 8.68 2.99 -16.67
C VAL A 125 7.70 1.80 -16.67
N ARG A 126 8.16 0.60 -17.03
CA ARG A 126 7.32 -0.61 -17.10
C ARG A 126 7.26 -1.34 -15.76
N TYR A 127 6.76 -0.67 -14.73
CA TYR A 127 6.77 -1.17 -13.34
C TYR A 127 6.05 -2.52 -13.16
N GLY A 128 4.81 -2.64 -13.63
CA GLY A 128 4.02 -3.88 -13.49
C GLY A 128 4.68 -5.11 -14.13
N ALA A 129 5.35 -4.94 -15.28
CA ALA A 129 6.08 -6.02 -15.95
C ALA A 129 7.38 -6.39 -15.22
N GLY A 130 8.03 -5.43 -14.56
CA GLY A 130 9.20 -5.67 -13.71
C GLY A 130 8.83 -6.46 -12.46
N LEU A 131 7.76 -6.04 -11.77
CA LEU A 131 7.20 -6.77 -10.62
C LEU A 131 6.76 -8.17 -10.99
N GLY A 132 5.99 -8.33 -12.09
CA GLY A 132 5.53 -9.64 -12.55
C GLY A 132 6.64 -10.65 -12.87
N LYS A 133 7.90 -10.22 -13.03
CA LYS A 133 9.04 -11.14 -13.12
C LYS A 133 9.59 -11.57 -11.76
N LYS A 134 9.45 -10.73 -10.75
CA LYS A 134 9.86 -11.01 -9.35
C LYS A 134 8.86 -11.94 -8.67
N ILE A 135 7.59 -11.80 -9.03
CA ILE A 135 6.53 -12.73 -8.64
C ILE A 135 6.43 -13.77 -9.78
N TRP A 136 7.22 -14.85 -9.77
CA TRP A 136 6.94 -15.99 -10.65
C TRP A 136 5.60 -16.59 -10.21
N VAL A 137 4.51 -16.16 -10.84
CA VAL A 137 3.14 -16.56 -10.54
C VAL A 137 2.56 -17.27 -11.75
N GLU A 138 2.23 -18.53 -11.58
CA GLU A 138 1.26 -19.18 -12.45
C GLU A 138 -0.12 -18.62 -12.10
N THR A 139 -0.61 -17.67 -12.91
CA THR A 139 -2.02 -17.26 -12.87
C THR A 139 -2.86 -18.36 -13.50
N ASP A 140 -4.02 -18.67 -12.93
CA ASP A 140 -4.96 -19.55 -13.60
C ASP A 140 -5.56 -18.90 -14.86
N HIS A 141 -6.39 -19.64 -15.59
CA HIS A 141 -7.06 -19.14 -16.80
C HIS A 141 -8.07 -17.99 -16.54
N SER A 142 -8.19 -17.51 -15.30
CA SER A 142 -9.05 -16.41 -14.86
C SER A 142 -8.30 -15.23 -14.23
N ASP A 143 -6.97 -15.16 -14.41
CA ASP A 143 -6.08 -14.14 -13.84
C ASP A 143 -6.07 -14.09 -12.30
N LYS A 144 -6.51 -15.17 -11.63
CA LYS A 144 -6.43 -15.32 -10.18
C LYS A 144 -5.15 -16.07 -9.77
N TYR A 145 -4.53 -15.61 -8.70
CA TYR A 145 -3.25 -16.14 -8.18
C TYR A 145 -3.45 -17.49 -7.48
N ILE A 146 -2.53 -18.44 -7.69
CA ILE A 146 -2.38 -19.69 -6.93
C ILE A 146 -0.95 -19.75 -6.34
N GLU A 147 -0.83 -20.19 -5.08
CA GLU A 147 0.42 -20.30 -4.30
C GLU A 147 1.60 -20.92 -5.08
N SER A 148 2.77 -20.26 -5.05
CA SER A 148 3.98 -20.75 -5.71
C SER A 148 4.98 -21.35 -4.72
N CYS A 149 5.64 -22.44 -5.14
CA CYS A 149 6.53 -23.27 -4.31
C CYS A 149 7.95 -22.69 -4.06
N GLN A 150 8.17 -21.37 -4.04
CA GLN A 150 9.49 -20.78 -3.75
C GLN A 150 9.63 -20.40 -2.27
N GLU A 151 10.86 -20.45 -1.73
CA GLU A 151 11.24 -20.04 -0.35
C GLU A 151 11.08 -18.52 -0.09
N ILE A 152 10.26 -17.82 -0.87
CA ILE A 152 9.94 -16.40 -0.67
C ILE A 152 8.85 -16.33 0.41
N PRO A 153 9.01 -15.51 1.47
CA PRO A 153 7.97 -15.34 2.48
C PRO A 153 6.63 -14.93 1.82
N GLY A 154 5.54 -15.64 2.10
CA GLY A 154 4.24 -15.41 1.45
C GLY A 154 3.74 -13.96 1.56
N ARG A 155 4.09 -13.26 2.65
CA ARG A 155 3.78 -11.83 2.84
C ARG A 155 4.47 -10.91 1.80
N PHE A 156 5.67 -11.26 1.35
CA PHE A 156 6.38 -10.52 0.29
C PHE A 156 5.67 -10.71 -1.05
N ILE A 157 5.19 -11.93 -1.32
CA ILE A 157 4.39 -12.24 -2.51
C ILE A 157 3.09 -11.43 -2.48
N HIS A 158 2.37 -11.42 -1.35
CA HIS A 158 1.14 -10.63 -1.18
C HIS A 158 1.40 -9.14 -1.41
N SER A 159 2.48 -8.58 -0.85
CA SER A 159 2.83 -7.17 -1.04
C SER A 159 3.12 -6.85 -2.51
N CYS A 160 3.92 -7.67 -3.20
CA CYS A 160 4.18 -7.48 -4.62
C CYS A 160 2.90 -7.59 -5.47
N TYR A 161 1.99 -8.52 -5.14
CA TYR A 161 0.69 -8.66 -5.81
C TYR A 161 -0.15 -7.39 -5.64
N LEU A 162 -0.32 -6.91 -4.41
CA LEU A 162 -1.08 -5.70 -4.10
C LEU A 162 -0.50 -4.45 -4.80
N ILE A 163 0.83 -4.29 -4.80
CA ILE A 163 1.51 -3.21 -5.53
C ILE A 163 1.21 -3.30 -7.03
N LYS A 164 1.32 -4.50 -7.63
CA LYS A 164 1.03 -4.69 -9.06
C LYS A 164 -0.42 -4.31 -9.38
N SER A 165 -1.38 -4.82 -8.61
CA SER A 165 -2.79 -4.50 -8.80
C SER A 165 -3.07 -3.00 -8.67
N PHE A 166 -2.43 -2.33 -7.71
CA PHE A 166 -2.50 -0.88 -7.58
C PHE A 166 -1.99 -0.17 -8.83
N ILE A 167 -0.84 -0.57 -9.37
CA ILE A 167 -0.29 0.01 -10.61
C ILE A 167 -1.27 -0.20 -11.78
N ASP A 168 -1.77 -1.43 -11.96
CA ASP A 168 -2.68 -1.75 -13.06
C ASP A 168 -3.96 -0.90 -13.00
N LYS A 169 -4.45 -0.57 -11.80
CA LYS A 169 -5.62 0.27 -11.58
C LYS A 169 -5.33 1.77 -11.76
N TYR A 170 -4.26 2.28 -11.15
CA TYR A 170 -4.04 3.74 -11.00
C TYR A 170 -3.03 4.34 -11.98
N PHE A 171 -2.21 3.53 -12.66
CA PHE A 171 -1.20 3.98 -13.64
C PHE A 171 -1.62 3.72 -15.09
N THR A 172 -2.80 3.15 -15.30
CA THR A 172 -3.31 2.87 -16.65
C THR A 172 -3.57 4.16 -17.45
N SER A 173 -3.47 4.03 -18.78
CA SER A 173 -3.89 5.07 -19.70
C SER A 173 -5.41 5.18 -19.68
N ILE A 174 -5.92 6.41 -19.62
CA ILE A 174 -7.34 6.70 -19.49
C ILE A 174 -7.82 7.64 -20.60
N ASN A 175 -9.13 7.60 -20.90
CA ASN A 175 -9.78 8.66 -21.63
C ASN A 175 -10.06 9.83 -20.66
N PHE A 176 -9.42 10.98 -20.87
CA PHE A 176 -9.59 12.15 -20.01
C PHE A 176 -11.00 12.77 -20.06
N GLU A 177 -11.81 12.42 -21.06
CA GLU A 177 -13.16 12.95 -21.19
C GLU A 177 -14.17 12.26 -20.26
N ASP A 178 -13.91 11.00 -19.89
CA ASP A 178 -14.87 10.12 -19.19
C ASP A 178 -14.29 9.53 -17.89
N PHE A 179 -13.33 10.21 -17.27
CA PHE A 179 -12.62 9.70 -16.09
C PHE A 179 -12.86 10.55 -14.83
N ASP A 180 -13.37 9.91 -13.79
CA ASP A 180 -13.70 10.54 -12.50
C ASP A 180 -13.29 9.66 -11.30
N SER A 181 -12.00 9.32 -11.23
CA SER A 181 -11.42 8.68 -10.03
C SER A 181 -9.96 9.07 -9.86
N LEU A 182 -9.25 8.47 -8.91
CA LEU A 182 -7.82 8.66 -8.74
C LEU A 182 -7.06 8.03 -9.93
N ASN A 183 -6.15 8.77 -10.58
CA ASN A 183 -5.24 8.21 -11.59
C ASN A 183 -3.97 9.04 -11.72
N ARG A 184 -2.82 8.37 -11.74
CA ARG A 184 -1.50 8.99 -11.81
C ARG A 184 -1.30 9.83 -13.07
N HIS A 185 -1.79 9.36 -14.23
CA HIS A 185 -1.62 10.05 -15.51
C HIS A 185 -2.46 11.33 -15.58
N ALA A 186 -3.70 11.32 -15.08
CA ALA A 186 -4.53 12.51 -14.93
C ALA A 186 -3.83 13.60 -14.10
N PHE A 187 -3.41 13.23 -12.89
CA PHE A 187 -2.79 14.17 -11.94
C PHE A 187 -1.48 14.75 -12.47
N ALA A 188 -0.62 13.92 -13.06
CA ALA A 188 0.66 14.40 -13.57
C ALA A 188 0.56 15.36 -14.77
N HIS A 189 -0.54 15.32 -15.51
CA HIS A 189 -0.78 16.20 -16.65
C HIS A 189 -1.76 17.34 -16.35
N GLY A 190 -2.24 17.47 -15.11
CA GLY A 190 -3.21 18.49 -14.74
C GLY A 190 -4.58 18.29 -15.41
N ARG A 191 -4.92 17.05 -15.79
CA ARG A 191 -6.13 16.69 -16.55
C ARG A 191 -7.20 16.03 -15.67
N GLN A 192 -7.02 16.07 -14.36
CA GLN A 192 -7.96 15.51 -13.40
C GLN A 192 -9.30 16.26 -13.41
N ARG A 193 -10.40 15.49 -13.31
CA ARG A 193 -11.75 15.98 -12.99
C ARG A 193 -12.21 15.55 -11.59
N TYR A 194 -11.41 14.71 -10.95
CA TYR A 194 -11.60 14.15 -9.62
C TYR A 194 -10.86 14.97 -8.57
N PHE A 195 -11.50 15.23 -7.42
CA PHE A 195 -10.84 15.82 -6.26
C PHE A 195 -10.24 14.74 -5.38
N GLY A 196 -8.94 14.85 -5.13
CA GLY A 196 -8.24 14.01 -4.17
C GLY A 196 -8.85 14.03 -2.79
N THR A 197 -9.01 12.85 -2.20
CA THR A 197 -9.59 12.67 -0.87
C THR A 197 -8.55 12.28 0.17
N ARG A 198 -8.98 12.31 1.43
CA ARG A 198 -8.23 11.75 2.56
C ARG A 198 -7.89 10.28 2.31
N LEU A 199 -8.88 9.49 1.91
CA LEU A 199 -8.74 8.06 1.61
C LEU A 199 -7.68 7.79 0.55
N ASP A 200 -7.68 8.54 -0.56
CA ASP A 200 -6.67 8.39 -1.62
C ASP A 200 -5.26 8.66 -1.09
N THR A 201 -5.14 9.68 -0.25
CA THR A 201 -3.85 10.08 0.32
C THR A 201 -3.31 9.00 1.24
N ILE A 202 -4.17 8.41 2.09
CA ILE A 202 -3.80 7.30 2.96
C ILE A 202 -3.40 6.07 2.14
N LYS A 203 -4.18 5.69 1.11
CA LYS A 203 -3.85 4.56 0.22
C LYS A 203 -2.47 4.73 -0.43
N LEU A 204 -2.14 5.95 -0.86
CA LEU A 204 -0.83 6.28 -1.41
C LEU A 204 0.30 6.22 -0.37
N ILE A 205 0.06 6.66 0.87
CA ILE A 205 1.04 6.53 1.96
C ILE A 205 1.26 5.06 2.31
N PHE A 206 0.21 4.24 2.32
CA PHE A 206 0.28 2.80 2.59
C PHE A 206 1.19 2.09 1.59
N ILE A 207 0.97 2.27 0.29
CA ILE A 207 1.82 1.62 -0.73
C ILE A 207 3.28 2.07 -0.64
N ILE A 208 3.55 3.36 -0.39
CA ILE A 208 4.93 3.86 -0.25
C ILE A 208 5.60 3.26 0.98
N THR A 209 4.92 3.28 2.12
CA THR A 209 5.44 2.70 3.37
C THR A 209 5.61 1.19 3.27
N ASN A 210 4.74 0.48 2.53
CA ASN A 210 4.91 -0.94 2.23
C ASN A 210 6.20 -1.19 1.44
N ILE A 211 6.47 -0.42 0.38
CA ILE A 211 7.69 -0.59 -0.41
C ILE A 211 8.95 -0.27 0.43
N ILE A 212 8.95 0.84 1.17
CA ILE A 212 10.07 1.19 2.08
C ILE A 212 10.30 0.06 3.09
N ASN A 213 9.23 -0.50 3.64
CA ASN A 213 9.29 -1.58 4.60
C ASN A 213 9.87 -2.88 4.01
N MET A 214 9.57 -3.19 2.75
CA MET A 214 10.17 -4.31 2.01
C MET A 214 11.68 -4.12 1.78
N TYR A 215 12.16 -2.88 1.61
CA TYR A 215 13.58 -2.59 1.39
C TYR A 215 14.44 -2.69 2.65
N HIS A 216 13.90 -2.27 3.79
CA HIS A 216 14.65 -2.16 5.04
C HIS A 216 14.47 -3.36 5.97
N GLU A 217 13.81 -4.44 5.52
CA GLU A 217 13.53 -5.68 6.30
C GLU A 217 13.17 -5.37 7.77
N ILE A 218 12.23 -4.44 7.99
CA ILE A 218 11.92 -3.99 9.35
C ILE A 218 11.27 -5.16 10.10
N GLU A 219 11.88 -5.58 11.22
CA GLU A 219 11.27 -6.50 12.18
C GLU A 219 9.90 -5.96 12.61
N PHE A 220 8.93 -6.86 12.83
CA PHE A 220 7.55 -6.52 13.21
C PHE A 220 7.48 -5.33 14.17
N ILE A 221 6.90 -4.22 13.71
CA ILE A 221 6.59 -3.11 14.60
C ILE A 221 5.31 -3.50 15.32
N THR A 222 5.46 -4.16 16.47
CA THR A 222 4.36 -4.32 17.41
C THR A 222 3.92 -2.94 17.88
N VAL A 223 2.61 -2.70 17.83
CA VAL A 223 2.03 -1.45 18.34
C VAL A 223 2.40 -1.37 19.82
N GLU A 224 3.02 -0.27 20.24
CA GLU A 224 3.04 0.07 21.67
C GLU A 224 1.59 0.40 22.05
N VAL A 225 0.88 -0.62 22.54
CA VAL A 225 -0.44 -0.42 23.15
C VAL A 225 -0.20 0.50 24.34
N LYS A 226 -0.71 1.73 24.26
CA LYS A 226 -0.70 2.64 25.41
C LYS A 226 -1.58 2.03 26.49
N ASP A 227 -0.99 1.76 27.65
CA ASP A 227 -1.70 1.48 28.90
C ASP A 227 -2.68 2.61 29.28
#